data_AF-A0AAU2I1Z4-F1
#
_entry.id   AF-A0AAU2I1Z4-F1
#
_cell.length_a   1.000
_cell.length_b   1.000
_cell.length_c   1.000
_cell.angle_alpha   90.00
_cell.angle_beta   90.00
_cell.angle_gamma   90.00
#
_symmetry.space_group_name_H-M   'P 1'
#
loop_
_entity.id
_entity.type
_entity.pdbx_description
1 polymer ?
#
loop_
_entity_poly.entity_id
_entity_poly.type
_entity_poly.pdbx_seq_one_letter_code
_entity_poly.pdbx_strand_id
1 'polypeptide(L)'
;MTGTEQDRAVGRPDRRTALQLAATVAVSGVLATGAGTPSSAAAVAEPSAPEGPPPVVPAEAGAEELAHYYRFWEIVQGRRLVKTHGYWSFDGPEIPFDPREVYRLVENPDTQQLAEGSAAREASERCDRAYTQMLRTLNRVFDGHPQELRQAERQMEALGKQARALMQVPSAPGSKTFLAPAFQLAEDD
;
A
#
# COMPACT_ATOMS: atom_id res chain seq x y z
N MET A 1 -28.71 -63.81 -35.14
CA MET A 1 -28.73 -64.31 -33.75
C MET A 1 -27.74 -63.44 -32.98
N THR A 2 -28.23 -62.41 -32.29
CA THR A 2 -28.19 -62.21 -30.81
C THR A 2 -26.77 -61.90 -30.30
N GLY A 3 -26.45 -60.84 -29.54
CA GLY A 3 -27.22 -59.89 -28.71
C GLY A 3 -26.47 -58.54 -28.56
N THR A 4 -27.14 -57.41 -28.31
CA THR A 4 -27.49 -56.77 -27.01
C THR A 4 -26.31 -56.40 -26.10
N GLU A 5 -26.12 -55.10 -25.89
CA GLU A 5 -25.96 -54.34 -24.61
C GLU A 5 -25.27 -52.98 -24.91
N GLN A 6 -25.96 -51.85 -24.80
CA GLN A 6 -26.04 -50.99 -23.60
C GLN A 6 -24.66 -50.52 -23.08
N ASP A 7 -24.33 -49.23 -23.22
CA ASP A 7 -24.58 -48.22 -22.19
C ASP A 7 -23.88 -46.86 -22.49
N ARG A 8 -24.56 -45.80 -22.05
CA ARG A 8 -24.08 -44.46 -21.65
C ARG A 8 -23.31 -43.55 -22.60
N ALA A 9 -24.08 -42.60 -23.15
CA ALA A 9 -23.64 -41.23 -23.35
C ALA A 9 -23.36 -40.54 -21.99
N VAL A 10 -22.10 -40.16 -21.75
CA VAL A 10 -21.73 -39.22 -20.67
C VAL A 10 -21.67 -37.82 -21.28
N GLY A 11 -22.69 -37.02 -20.98
CA GLY A 11 -22.75 -35.60 -21.29
C GLY A 11 -21.64 -34.83 -20.59
N ARG A 12 -20.92 -34.02 -21.37
CA ARG A 12 -19.90 -33.08 -20.92
C ARG A 12 -20.56 -31.98 -20.06
N PRO A 13 -20.11 -31.70 -18.83
CA PRO A 13 -20.72 -30.64 -18.05
C PRO A 13 -20.29 -29.25 -18.55
N ASP A 14 -21.30 -28.39 -18.67
CA ASP A 14 -21.26 -26.99 -19.11
C ASP A 14 -20.59 -26.10 -18.05
N ARG A 15 -19.82 -25.09 -18.48
CA ARG A 15 -18.88 -24.30 -17.64
C ARG A 15 -19.55 -23.18 -16.82
N ARG A 16 -20.82 -23.31 -16.46
CA ARG A 16 -21.61 -22.18 -15.91
C ARG A 16 -22.08 -22.28 -14.46
N THR A 17 -21.59 -23.21 -13.65
CA THR A 17 -22.01 -23.25 -12.24
C THR A 17 -20.90 -23.75 -11.33
N ALA A 18 -20.20 -22.81 -10.67
CA ALA A 18 -19.41 -23.07 -9.47
C ALA A 18 -19.17 -21.73 -8.73
N LEU A 19 -20.26 -21.10 -8.30
CA LEU A 19 -20.22 -20.16 -7.18
C LEU A 19 -20.57 -20.95 -5.92
N GLN A 20 -19.83 -20.69 -4.83
CA GLN A 20 -20.14 -20.91 -3.42
C GLN A 20 -19.21 -21.85 -2.62
N LEU A 21 -19.12 -21.47 -1.33
CA LEU A 21 -18.40 -21.99 -0.17
C LEU A 21 -17.00 -21.40 0.06
N ALA A 22 -16.67 -20.82 1.23
CA ALA A 22 -17.44 -20.47 2.43
C ALA A 22 -16.59 -19.48 3.26
N ALA A 23 -17.22 -18.42 3.79
CA ALA A 23 -16.62 -17.56 4.81
C ALA A 23 -17.51 -17.61 6.05
N THR A 24 -16.99 -18.15 7.15
CA THR A 24 -17.63 -18.04 8.47
C THR A 24 -16.58 -18.12 9.56
N VAL A 25 -16.22 -16.98 10.15
CA VAL A 25 -15.70 -16.91 11.52
C VAL A 25 -16.48 -15.82 12.23
N ALA A 26 -17.09 -16.22 13.34
CA ALA A 26 -18.05 -15.47 14.11
C ALA A 26 -17.36 -14.39 14.98
N VAL A 27 -17.92 -13.18 14.97
CA VAL A 27 -17.67 -12.15 15.97
C VAL A 27 -18.69 -12.35 17.09
N SER A 28 -18.22 -12.69 18.29
CA SER A 28 -19.04 -12.60 19.50
C SER A 28 -18.74 -11.28 20.20
N GLY A 29 -19.70 -10.37 20.16
CA GLY A 29 -19.74 -9.18 21.02
C GLY A 29 -20.55 -9.48 22.28
N VAL A 30 -19.97 -9.21 23.45
CA VAL A 30 -20.70 -9.14 24.72
C VAL A 30 -20.71 -7.68 25.16
N LEU A 31 -21.92 -7.14 25.31
CA LEU A 31 -22.22 -5.86 25.92
C LEU A 31 -22.15 -5.99 27.44
N ALA A 32 -21.40 -5.12 28.10
CA ALA A 32 -21.54 -4.87 29.54
C ALA A 32 -21.58 -3.36 29.80
N THR A 33 -22.73 -2.91 30.31
CA THR A 33 -22.97 -1.57 30.85
C THR A 33 -22.47 -1.46 32.30
N GLY A 34 -21.85 -0.34 32.69
CA GLY A 34 -21.58 -0.05 34.09
C GLY A 34 -20.61 1.11 34.30
N ALA A 35 -21.04 2.13 35.04
CA ALA A 35 -20.40 3.43 35.24
C ALA A 35 -19.15 3.42 36.16
N GLY A 36 -18.25 4.40 35.96
CA GLY A 36 -17.22 4.80 36.92
C GLY A 36 -15.91 5.30 36.29
N THR A 37 -15.69 6.61 36.28
CA THR A 37 -14.38 7.27 36.13
C THR A 37 -13.84 7.69 37.51
N PRO A 38 -12.56 8.10 37.66
CA PRO A 38 -11.32 7.59 37.06
C PRO A 38 -10.22 7.37 38.13
N SER A 39 -9.17 6.58 37.87
CA SER A 39 -7.91 6.73 38.60
C SER A 39 -6.71 6.18 37.82
N SER A 40 -5.62 6.95 37.88
CA SER A 40 -4.34 6.83 37.19
C SER A 40 -3.49 5.67 37.71
N ALA A 41 -2.89 4.88 36.81
CA ALA A 41 -1.54 4.34 36.95
C ALA A 41 -1.05 3.77 35.62
N ALA A 42 0.13 4.20 35.19
CA ALA A 42 0.81 3.79 33.98
C ALA A 42 1.22 2.29 34.01
N ALA A 43 0.97 1.60 32.91
CA ALA A 43 1.75 0.44 32.48
C ALA A 43 1.86 0.49 30.96
N VAL A 44 3.04 0.88 30.47
CA VAL A 44 3.41 0.76 29.06
C VAL A 44 3.58 -0.74 28.82
N ALA A 45 2.59 -1.35 28.17
CA ALA A 45 2.74 -2.71 27.65
C ALA A 45 3.52 -2.61 26.33
N GLU A 46 4.75 -3.11 26.34
CA GLU A 46 5.54 -3.39 25.12
C GLU A 46 4.68 -4.23 24.16
N PRO A 47 4.49 -3.84 22.88
CA PRO A 47 3.82 -4.70 21.93
C PRO A 47 4.73 -5.88 21.60
N SER A 48 4.35 -7.07 22.07
CA SER A 48 4.96 -8.34 21.69
C SER A 48 4.97 -8.47 20.17
N ALA A 49 6.17 -8.65 19.60
CA ALA A 49 6.38 -8.86 18.18
C ALA A 49 5.53 -10.04 17.68
N PRO A 50 4.81 -9.92 16.54
CA PRO A 50 4.15 -11.07 15.95
C PRO A 50 5.22 -12.03 15.42
N GLU A 51 5.36 -13.18 16.08
CA GLU A 51 6.19 -14.28 15.60
C GLU A 51 5.51 -14.86 14.34
N GLY A 52 5.94 -14.37 13.18
CA GLY A 52 5.45 -14.82 11.88
C GLY A 52 6.00 -16.20 11.52
N PRO A 53 5.28 -16.99 10.69
CA PRO A 53 5.75 -18.30 10.25
C PRO A 53 7.09 -18.18 9.48
N PRO A 54 7.94 -19.22 9.52
CA PRO A 54 9.26 -19.18 8.89
C PRO A 54 9.13 -18.89 7.38
N PRO A 55 10.09 -18.15 6.79
CA PRO A 55 10.01 -17.73 5.40
C PRO A 55 10.15 -18.95 4.48
N VAL A 56 9.01 -19.46 4.00
CA VAL A 56 8.99 -20.39 2.86
C VAL A 56 8.93 -19.53 1.60
N VAL A 57 10.09 -19.15 1.08
CA VAL A 57 10.19 -18.58 -0.27
C VAL A 57 10.02 -19.70 -1.30
N PRO A 58 9.12 -19.57 -2.30
CA PRO A 58 9.08 -20.49 -3.44
C PRO A 58 10.46 -20.50 -4.12
N ALA A 59 11.01 -21.68 -4.32
CA ALA A 59 12.42 -21.90 -4.64
C ALA A 59 12.86 -21.45 -6.05
N GLU A 60 12.03 -20.78 -6.85
CA GLU A 60 12.29 -20.58 -8.28
C GLU A 60 11.84 -19.17 -8.77
N ALA A 61 12.18 -18.13 -8.02
CA ALA A 61 12.28 -16.77 -8.57
C ALA A 61 13.76 -16.40 -8.55
N GLY A 62 14.29 -15.89 -9.67
CA GLY A 62 15.71 -15.53 -9.82
C GLY A 62 16.22 -14.82 -8.56
N ALA A 63 17.26 -15.39 -7.95
CA ALA A 63 17.69 -15.15 -6.57
C ALA A 63 18.23 -13.73 -6.27
N GLU A 64 17.96 -12.73 -7.11
CA GLU A 64 18.47 -11.37 -6.96
C GLU A 64 17.45 -10.36 -6.43
N GLU A 65 16.14 -10.56 -6.66
CA GLU A 65 15.12 -9.59 -6.23
C GLU A 65 14.15 -10.18 -5.20
N LEU A 66 14.26 -9.69 -3.96
CA LEU A 66 13.35 -10.03 -2.87
C LEU A 66 11.96 -9.44 -3.13
N ALA A 67 10.92 -10.21 -2.80
CA ALA A 67 9.55 -9.69 -2.76
C ALA A 67 9.45 -8.48 -1.82
N HIS A 68 8.55 -7.53 -2.13
CA HIS A 68 8.38 -6.30 -1.35
C HIS A 68 8.13 -6.56 0.15
N TYR A 69 7.43 -7.65 0.48
CA TYR A 69 7.24 -8.07 1.86
C TYR A 69 8.57 -8.18 2.62
N TYR A 70 9.54 -8.89 2.05
CA TYR A 70 10.86 -9.04 2.67
C TYR A 70 11.68 -7.75 2.62
N ARG A 71 11.57 -6.96 1.54
CA ARG A 71 12.21 -5.63 1.47
C ARG A 71 11.77 -4.71 2.61
N PHE A 72 10.48 -4.66 2.90
CA PHE A 72 9.97 -3.87 4.03
C PHE A 72 10.42 -4.46 5.37
N TRP A 73 10.51 -5.79 5.47
CA TRP A 73 11.05 -6.42 6.67
C TRP A 73 12.53 -6.13 6.88
N GLU A 74 13.33 -5.99 5.82
CA GLU A 74 14.73 -5.52 5.94
C GLU A 74 14.78 -4.14 6.63
N ILE A 75 13.86 -3.23 6.30
CA ILE A 75 13.75 -1.90 6.93
C ILE A 75 13.35 -2.02 8.40
N VAL A 76 12.36 -2.85 8.72
CA VAL A 76 11.92 -3.08 10.11
C VAL A 76 13.03 -3.67 10.97
N GLN A 77 13.79 -4.63 10.43
CA GLN A 77 14.92 -5.27 11.12
C GLN A 77 16.20 -4.41 11.08
N GLY A 78 16.22 -3.34 10.28
CA GLY A 78 17.40 -2.50 10.07
C GLY A 78 18.57 -3.21 9.39
N ARG A 79 18.35 -4.38 8.78
CA ARG A 79 19.39 -5.23 8.20
C ARG A 79 18.90 -5.94 6.96
N ARG A 80 19.80 -6.16 6.00
CA ARG A 80 19.49 -6.91 4.78
C ARG A 80 19.26 -8.38 5.07
N LEU A 81 18.34 -8.98 4.32
CA LEU A 81 18.05 -10.40 4.34
C LEU A 81 19.12 -11.14 3.52
N VAL A 82 19.80 -12.09 4.15
CA VAL A 82 20.86 -12.88 3.53
C VAL A 82 20.58 -14.37 3.66
N LYS A 83 21.04 -15.14 2.68
CA LYS A 83 20.99 -16.60 2.73
C LYS A 83 22.35 -17.13 3.15
N THR A 84 22.40 -17.82 4.28
CA THR A 84 23.64 -18.39 4.84
C THR A 84 23.41 -19.84 5.21
N HIS A 85 24.26 -20.74 4.72
CA HIS A 85 24.15 -22.20 4.91
C HIS A 85 22.75 -22.78 4.58
N GLY A 86 22.06 -22.19 3.60
CA GLY A 86 20.72 -22.65 3.17
C GLY A 86 19.55 -22.01 3.91
N TYR A 87 19.80 -21.27 4.99
CA TYR A 87 18.79 -20.57 5.78
C TYR A 87 18.78 -19.07 5.48
N TRP A 88 17.62 -18.44 5.62
CA TRP A 88 17.46 -17.00 5.48
C TRP A 88 17.45 -16.34 6.84
N SER A 89 18.25 -15.29 7.02
CA SER A 89 18.30 -14.50 8.24
C SER A 89 18.60 -13.03 7.93
N PHE A 90 18.22 -12.13 8.85
CA PHE A 90 18.48 -10.68 8.75
C PHE A 90 19.85 -10.31 9.30
N ASP A 91 20.86 -11.11 8.97
CA ASP A 91 22.25 -10.91 9.43
C ASP A 91 23.11 -10.15 8.40
N GLY A 92 22.48 -9.65 7.32
CA GLY A 92 23.17 -8.90 6.29
C GLY A 92 23.65 -7.52 6.75
N PRO A 93 24.23 -6.73 5.83
CA PRO A 93 24.63 -5.37 6.09
C PRO A 93 23.49 -4.54 6.70
N GLU A 94 23.84 -3.68 7.64
CA GLU A 94 22.91 -2.73 8.26
C GLU A 94 22.38 -1.74 7.22
N ILE A 95 21.11 -1.38 7.35
CA ILE A 95 20.46 -0.36 6.54
C ILE A 95 20.55 0.95 7.30
N PRO A 96 21.31 1.94 6.82
CA PRO A 96 21.46 3.21 7.52
C PRO A 96 20.13 3.94 7.57
N PHE A 97 19.71 4.32 8.78
CA PHE A 97 18.48 5.06 9.04
C PHE A 97 18.68 6.02 10.20
N ASP A 98 18.62 7.33 9.94
CA ASP A 98 18.54 8.36 10.99
C ASP A 98 17.11 8.91 11.04
N PRO A 99 16.33 8.61 12.09
CA PRO A 99 14.99 9.16 12.26
C PRO A 99 14.92 10.69 12.25
N ARG A 100 16.03 11.37 12.56
CA ARG A 100 16.12 12.84 12.61
C ARG A 100 16.21 13.47 11.22
N GLU A 101 16.60 12.69 10.21
CA GLU A 101 16.68 13.14 8.81
C GLU A 101 15.37 12.89 8.04
N VAL A 102 14.36 12.30 8.69
CA VAL A 102 13.04 12.09 8.09
C VAL A 102 12.22 13.38 8.15
N TYR A 103 11.70 13.80 6.99
CA TYR A 103 10.80 14.96 6.90
C TYR A 103 9.53 14.73 7.72
N ARG A 104 9.19 15.71 8.57
CA ARG A 104 7.90 15.72 9.29
C ARG A 104 6.85 16.34 8.40
N LEU A 105 5.89 15.54 7.96
CA LEU A 105 4.84 15.97 7.06
C LEU A 105 3.55 16.28 7.84
N VAL A 106 2.72 17.17 7.31
CA VAL A 106 1.36 17.40 7.84
C VAL A 106 0.55 16.12 7.71
N GLU A 107 -0.14 15.73 8.79
CA GLU A 107 -1.05 14.60 8.81
C GLU A 107 -2.40 14.99 8.18
N ASN A 108 -3.02 14.06 7.45
CA ASN A 108 -4.30 14.27 6.76
C ASN A 108 -4.35 15.59 5.95
N PRO A 109 -3.41 15.77 5.00
CA PRO A 109 -3.39 16.98 4.18
C PRO A 109 -4.69 17.17 3.41
N ASP A 110 -5.17 18.40 3.37
CA ASP A 110 -6.35 18.80 2.60
C ASP A 110 -6.06 20.11 1.88
N THR A 111 -6.03 20.06 0.55
CA THR A 111 -5.73 21.22 -0.29
C THR A 111 -6.74 22.34 -0.08
N GLN A 112 -8.01 22.01 0.20
CA GLN A 112 -9.07 23.00 0.38
C GLN A 112 -9.01 23.74 1.72
N GLN A 113 -8.32 23.18 2.71
CA GLN A 113 -8.07 23.85 4.00
C GLN A 113 -6.93 24.86 3.93
N LEU A 114 -6.12 24.83 2.86
CA LEU A 114 -5.09 25.82 2.62
C LEU A 114 -5.72 27.13 2.14
N ALA A 115 -5.14 28.26 2.59
CA ALA A 115 -5.64 29.57 2.24
C ALA A 115 -5.68 29.76 0.71
N GLU A 116 -6.83 30.23 0.21
CA GLU A 116 -7.04 30.48 -1.21
C GLU A 116 -6.03 31.49 -1.76
N GLY A 117 -5.48 31.22 -2.95
CA GLY A 117 -4.42 32.03 -3.57
C GLY A 117 -3.06 31.99 -2.85
N SER A 118 -2.88 31.15 -1.82
CA SER A 118 -1.58 30.99 -1.17
C SER A 118 -0.64 30.11 -2.00
N ALA A 119 0.66 30.41 -1.95
CA ALA A 119 1.68 29.58 -2.60
C ALA A 119 1.68 28.11 -2.12
N ALA A 120 1.28 27.88 -0.87
CA ALA A 120 1.07 26.55 -0.31
C ALA A 120 -0.07 25.80 -1.02
N ARG A 121 -1.23 26.45 -1.16
CA ARG A 121 -2.38 25.89 -1.86
C ARG A 121 -2.06 25.62 -3.32
N GLU A 122 -1.46 26.58 -4.02
CA GLU A 122 -1.06 26.39 -5.42
C GLU A 122 -0.10 25.21 -5.61
N ALA A 123 0.84 25.01 -4.67
CA ALA A 123 1.76 23.87 -4.70
C ALA A 123 1.02 22.54 -4.50
N SER A 124 0.07 22.50 -3.58
CA SER A 124 -0.79 21.33 -3.33
C SER A 124 -1.64 21.02 -4.56
N GLU A 125 -2.31 22.03 -5.14
CA GLU A 125 -3.13 21.89 -6.35
C GLU A 125 -2.31 21.45 -7.57
N ARG A 126 -1.06 21.88 -7.72
CA ARG A 126 -0.16 21.36 -8.77
C ARG A 126 0.09 19.86 -8.62
N CYS A 127 0.26 19.38 -7.39
CA CYS A 127 0.42 17.95 -7.12
C CYS A 127 -0.89 17.18 -7.40
N ASP A 128 -2.03 17.71 -6.97
CA ASP A 128 -3.35 17.11 -7.21
C ASP A 128 -3.69 17.05 -8.71
N ARG A 129 -3.41 18.10 -9.48
CA ARG A 129 -3.57 18.08 -10.94
C ARG A 129 -2.69 17.01 -11.61
N ALA A 130 -1.43 16.88 -11.18
CA ALA A 130 -0.54 15.84 -11.71
C ALA A 130 -1.06 14.43 -11.38
N TYR A 131 -1.60 14.23 -10.18
CA TYR A 131 -2.23 12.98 -9.75
C TYR A 131 -3.47 12.66 -10.58
N THR A 132 -4.40 13.61 -10.74
CA THR A 132 -5.60 13.45 -11.58
C THR A 132 -5.22 13.09 -13.01
N GLN A 133 -4.25 13.80 -13.60
CA GLN A 133 -3.84 13.56 -14.98
C GLN A 133 -3.28 12.13 -15.17
N MET A 134 -2.43 11.68 -14.25
CA MET A 134 -1.90 10.31 -14.22
C MET A 134 -3.03 9.28 -14.17
N LEU A 135 -3.98 9.44 -13.24
CA LEU A 135 -5.10 8.52 -13.09
C LEU A 135 -5.99 8.46 -14.32
N ARG A 136 -6.29 9.61 -14.93
CA ARG A 136 -7.09 9.66 -16.16
C ARG A 136 -6.41 8.94 -17.32
N THR A 137 -5.10 9.13 -17.49
CA THR A 137 -4.36 8.39 -18.53
C THR A 137 -4.31 6.89 -18.22
N LEU A 138 -4.10 6.48 -16.97
CA LEU A 138 -4.18 5.06 -16.59
C LEU A 138 -5.57 4.46 -16.83
N ASN A 139 -6.63 5.22 -16.54
CA ASN A 139 -7.99 4.78 -16.85
C ASN A 139 -8.16 4.51 -18.34
N ARG A 140 -7.68 5.42 -19.22
CA ARG A 140 -7.72 5.22 -20.68
C ARG A 140 -6.91 4.01 -21.13
N VAL A 141 -5.75 3.76 -20.52
CA VAL A 141 -4.92 2.58 -20.79
C VAL A 141 -5.71 1.30 -20.52
N PHE A 142 -6.39 1.21 -19.37
CA PHE A 142 -7.19 0.05 -19.00
C PHE A 142 -8.52 -0.05 -19.75
N ASP A 143 -9.02 1.07 -20.31
CA ASP A 143 -10.17 1.13 -21.22
C ASP A 143 -9.80 0.88 -22.70
N GLY A 144 -8.67 0.22 -22.96
CA GLY A 144 -8.32 -0.27 -24.30
C GLY A 144 -7.40 0.65 -25.12
N HIS A 145 -6.70 1.60 -24.47
CA HIS A 145 -5.68 2.44 -25.11
C HIS A 145 -4.26 2.12 -24.58
N PRO A 146 -3.75 0.87 -24.71
CA PRO A 146 -2.49 0.45 -24.09
C PRO A 146 -1.26 1.24 -24.57
N GLN A 147 -1.32 1.85 -25.75
CA GLN A 147 -0.27 2.72 -26.28
C GLN A 147 0.03 3.95 -25.40
N GLU A 148 -0.90 4.35 -24.54
CA GLU A 148 -0.74 5.50 -23.65
C GLU A 148 0.00 5.17 -22.35
N LEU A 149 0.39 3.90 -22.12
CA LEU A 149 1.11 3.51 -20.91
C LEU A 149 2.42 4.29 -20.72
N ARG A 150 3.18 4.52 -21.80
CA ARG A 150 4.40 5.35 -21.74
C ARG A 150 4.14 6.79 -21.31
N GLN A 151 2.95 7.32 -21.62
CA GLN A 151 2.55 8.65 -21.14
C GLN A 151 2.20 8.60 -19.66
N ALA A 152 1.49 7.57 -19.21
CA ALA A 152 1.18 7.37 -17.79
C ALA A 152 2.46 7.24 -16.94
N GLU A 153 3.46 6.49 -17.41
CA GLU A 153 4.77 6.36 -16.75
C GLU A 153 5.45 7.73 -16.57
N ARG A 154 5.47 8.57 -17.61
CA ARG A 154 6.01 9.93 -17.53
C ARG A 154 5.23 10.81 -16.54
N GLN A 155 3.92 10.63 -16.44
CA GLN A 155 3.09 11.32 -15.47
C GLN A 155 3.34 10.83 -14.04
N MET A 156 3.64 9.54 -13.82
CA MET A 156 4.08 9.02 -12.52
C MET A 156 5.39 9.69 -12.07
N GLU A 157 6.37 9.83 -12.98
CA GLU A 157 7.61 10.55 -12.69
C GLU A 157 7.35 12.03 -12.37
N ALA A 158 6.45 12.67 -13.12
CA ALA A 158 6.07 14.06 -12.89
C ALA A 158 5.38 14.25 -11.54
N LEU A 159 4.44 13.37 -11.19
CA LEU A 159 3.79 13.35 -9.88
C LEU A 159 4.83 13.22 -8.75
N GLY A 160 5.80 12.30 -8.89
CA GLY A 160 6.88 12.14 -7.93
C GLY A 160 7.71 13.42 -7.73
N LYS A 161 7.98 14.18 -8.80
CA LYS A 161 8.66 15.48 -8.72
C LYS A 161 7.81 16.53 -8.01
N GLN A 162 6.51 16.62 -8.34
CA GLN A 162 5.60 17.57 -7.69
C GLN A 162 5.43 17.28 -6.20
N ALA A 163 5.24 16.00 -5.83
CA ALA A 163 5.13 15.59 -4.44
C ALA A 163 6.39 15.94 -3.63
N ARG A 164 7.59 15.68 -4.19
CA ARG A 164 8.87 16.03 -3.54
C ARG A 164 9.07 17.54 -3.40
N ALA A 165 8.62 18.33 -4.38
CA ALA A 165 8.67 19.79 -4.29
C ALA A 165 7.70 20.32 -3.22
N LEU A 166 6.50 19.75 -3.13
CA LEU A 166 5.51 20.09 -2.11
C LEU A 166 6.03 19.78 -0.69
N MET A 167 6.66 18.63 -0.49
CA MET A 167 7.24 18.21 0.80
C MET A 167 8.46 19.05 1.24
N GLN A 168 8.90 20.03 0.45
CA GLN A 168 9.91 21.03 0.83
C GLN A 168 9.29 22.37 1.24
N VAL A 169 7.97 22.54 1.11
CA VAL A 169 7.26 23.75 1.51
C VAL A 169 6.89 23.66 3.00
N PRO A 170 7.33 24.61 3.84
CA PRO A 170 6.92 24.65 5.24
C PRO A 170 5.41 24.84 5.39
N SER A 171 4.79 24.16 6.36
CA SER A 171 3.34 24.25 6.59
C SER A 171 2.88 25.62 7.10
N ALA A 172 3.78 26.34 7.78
CA ALA A 172 3.61 27.70 8.24
C ALA A 172 4.99 28.37 8.38
N PRO A 173 5.07 29.71 8.42
CA PRO A 173 6.34 30.41 8.67
C PRO A 173 7.01 29.92 9.96
N GLY A 174 8.25 29.41 9.86
CA GLY A 174 9.02 28.88 10.99
C GLY A 174 8.61 27.48 11.48
N SER A 175 7.66 26.82 10.82
CA SER A 175 7.26 25.45 11.14
C SER A 175 8.38 24.46 10.84
N LYS A 176 8.49 23.41 11.67
CA LYS A 176 9.34 22.23 11.41
C LYS A 176 8.60 21.12 10.67
N THR A 177 7.34 21.37 10.30
CA THR A 177 6.49 20.47 9.54
C THR A 177 6.34 21.01 8.12
N PHE A 178 6.32 20.12 7.14
CA PHE A 178 6.20 20.42 5.73
C PHE A 178 4.86 19.96 5.18
N LEU A 179 4.43 20.56 4.08
CA LEU A 179 3.20 20.14 3.40
C LEU A 179 3.32 18.70 2.89
N ALA A 180 2.17 18.05 2.74
CA ALA A 180 2.06 16.70 2.21
C ALA A 180 1.09 16.68 1.03
N PRO A 181 1.28 15.78 0.04
CA PRO A 181 0.30 15.60 -1.03
C PRO A 181 -1.06 15.14 -0.48
N ALA A 182 -2.13 15.84 -0.86
CA ALA A 182 -3.49 15.44 -0.51
C ALA A 182 -4.00 14.29 -1.41
N PHE A 183 -3.46 14.17 -2.64
CA PHE A 183 -3.91 13.21 -3.65
C PHE A 183 -5.41 13.33 -3.92
N GLN A 184 -5.90 14.57 -3.96
CA GLN A 184 -7.28 14.87 -4.27
C GLN A 184 -7.47 14.94 -5.79
N LEU A 185 -8.66 14.57 -6.26
CA LEU A 185 -9.01 14.78 -7.66
C LEU A 185 -9.25 16.28 -7.88
N ALA A 186 -8.35 16.91 -8.63
CA ALA A 186 -8.56 18.27 -9.12
C ALA A 186 -9.69 18.31 -10.18
N GLU A 187 -10.55 19.31 -10.08
CA GLU A 187 -11.55 19.64 -11.09
C GLU A 187 -10.87 20.15 -12.37
N ASP A 188 -11.54 19.97 -13.51
CA ASP A 188 -11.09 20.54 -14.78
C ASP A 188 -11.54 22.00 -14.87
N ASP A 189 -10.57 22.92 -15.02
CA ASP A 189 -10.81 24.31 -15.44
C ASP A 189 -11.25 24.39 -16.90
#